data_AF-A0A6H9LKM9-F1
#
_entry.id   AF-A0A6H9LKM9-F1
#
_cell.length_a   1.000
_cell.length_b   1.000
_cell.length_c   1.000
_cell.angle_alpha   90.00
_cell.angle_beta   90.00
_cell.angle_gamma   90.00
#
_symmetry.space_group_name_H-M   'P 1'
#
loop_
_entity.id
_entity.type
_entity.pdbx_description
1 polymer ?
#
loop_
_entity_poly.entity_id
_entity_poly.type
_entity_poly.pdbx_seq_one_letter_code
_entity_poly.pdbx_strand_id
1 'polypeptide(L)' 'MTAKKKYKDYESALERLEEITEILESGEQPLEESIDLYTEGLEIAKFCDGKLSEAEKKIKIITEKNGALVEDDFENEEIE' A
#
# COMPACT_ATOMS: atom_id res chain seq x y z
N MET A 1 -23.70 -0.80 -9.59
CA MET A 1 -22.67 -1.37 -10.48
C MET A 1 -21.56 -0.34 -10.59
N THR A 2 -20.60 -0.36 -9.67
CA THR A 2 -19.54 0.65 -9.60
C THR A 2 -18.24 0.00 -10.06
N ALA A 3 -17.69 0.51 -11.15
CA ALA A 3 -16.51 -0.05 -11.80
C ALA A 3 -15.32 0.03 -10.84
N LYS A 4 -14.77 -1.14 -10.50
CA LYS A 4 -13.59 -1.30 -9.66
C LYS A 4 -12.39 -0.64 -10.37
N LYS A 5 -12.05 0.59 -9.99
CA LYS A 5 -10.93 1.34 -10.57
C LYS A 5 -9.63 0.66 -10.12
N LYS A 6 -9.10 -0.23 -10.95
CA LYS A 6 -7.78 -0.85 -10.73
C LYS A 6 -6.70 0.18 -11.03
N TYR A 7 -5.92 0.54 -10.02
CA TYR A 7 -4.71 1.34 -10.16
C TYR A 7 -3.72 0.69 -11.11
N LYS A 8 -3.04 1.52 -11.91
CA LYS A 8 -2.20 1.03 -13.02
C LYS A 8 -0.78 0.70 -12.55
N ASP A 9 -0.29 1.44 -11.57
CA ASP A 9 1.06 1.38 -10.99
C ASP A 9 1.02 1.79 -9.51
N TYR A 10 2.17 1.68 -8.83
CA TYR A 10 2.28 1.95 -7.39
C TYR A 10 2.08 3.44 -7.09
N GLU A 11 2.66 4.30 -7.92
CA GLU A 11 2.66 5.74 -7.79
C GLU A 11 1.23 6.31 -7.89
N SER A 12 0.45 5.87 -8.87
CA SER A 12 -0.96 6.28 -8.99
C SER A 12 -1.86 5.72 -7.88
N ALA A 13 -1.50 4.56 -7.31
CA ALA A 13 -2.21 4.01 -6.16
C ALA A 13 -1.91 4.84 -4.90
N LEU A 14 -0.65 5.18 -4.67
CA LEU A 14 -0.21 5.98 -3.53
C LEU A 14 -0.82 7.39 -3.56
N GLU A 15 -0.77 8.07 -4.71
CA GLU A 15 -1.38 9.40 -4.89
C GLU A 15 -2.88 9.37 -4.54
N ARG A 16 -3.61 8.35 -4.99
CA ARG A 16 -5.03 8.20 -4.63
C ARG A 16 -5.23 7.94 -3.13
N LEU A 17 -4.35 7.17 -2.49
CA LEU A 17 -4.44 6.92 -1.06
C LEU A 17 -4.25 8.21 -0.26
N GLU A 18 -3.29 9.05 -0.67
CA GLU A 18 -3.05 10.37 -0.07
C GLU A 18 -4.29 11.26 -0.21
N GLU A 19 -4.87 11.36 -1.41
CA GLU A 19 -6.13 12.10 -1.62
C GLU A 19 -7.26 11.63 -0.70
N ILE A 20 -7.45 10.30 -0.59
CA ILE A 20 -8.49 9.72 0.28
C ILE A 20 -8.24 10.10 1.73
N THR A 21 -6.98 10.07 2.16
CA THR A 21 -6.60 10.41 3.55
C THR A 21 -6.91 11.87 3.83
N GLU A 22 -6.54 12.79 2.94
CA GLU A 22 -6.86 14.22 3.05
C GLU A 22 -8.38 14.47 3.11
N ILE A 23 -9.15 13.78 2.26
CA ILE A 23 -10.62 13.91 2.24
C ILE A 23 -11.22 13.41 3.55
N LEU A 24 -10.79 12.26 4.06
CA LEU A 24 -11.29 11.70 5.32
C LEU A 24 -10.91 12.57 6.53
N GLU A 25 -9.69 13.13 6.54
CA GLU A 25 -9.21 14.01 7.60
C GLU A 25 -9.95 15.36 7.63
N SER A 26 -10.40 15.85 6.48
CA SER A 26 -11.22 17.08 6.42
C SER A 26 -12.54 16.93 7.19
N GLY A 27 -13.09 15.72 7.28
CA GLY A 27 -14.36 15.44 7.96
C GLY A 27 -15.59 16.06 7.29
N GLU A 28 -15.46 16.59 6.07
CA GLU A 28 -16.56 17.26 5.35
C GLU A 28 -17.52 16.27 4.65
N GLN A 29 -17.12 15.00 4.53
CA GLN A 29 -17.89 13.99 3.80
C GLN A 29 -19.02 13.38 4.66
N PRO A 30 -20.18 13.08 4.05
CA PRO A 30 -21.21 12.25 4.68
C PRO A 30 -20.67 10.90 5.13
N LEU A 31 -21.25 10.35 6.20
CA LEU A 31 -20.83 9.06 6.77
C LEU A 31 -20.76 7.92 5.74
N GLU A 32 -21.75 7.82 4.86
CA GLU A 32 -21.79 6.77 3.82
C GLU A 32 -20.61 6.90 2.85
N GLU A 33 -20.29 8.12 2.43
CA GLU A 33 -19.17 8.40 1.54
C GLU A 33 -17.83 8.15 2.23
N SER A 34 -17.72 8.48 3.52
CA SER A 34 -16.53 8.15 4.33
C SER A 34 -16.29 6.64 4.44
N ILE A 35 -17.34 5.83 4.51
CA ILE A 35 -17.24 4.36 4.53
C ILE A 35 -16.76 3.84 3.17
N ASP A 36 -17.27 4.39 2.07
CA ASP A 36 -16.84 4.03 0.72
C ASP A 36 -15.37 4.39 0.48
N LEU A 37 -14.96 5.61 0.86
CA LEU A 37 -13.58 6.09 0.78
C LEU A 37 -12.62 5.24 1.63
N TYR A 38 -13.03 4.88 2.86
CA TYR A 38 -12.23 3.99 3.70
C TYR A 38 -12.04 2.61 3.07
N THR A 39 -13.12 2.06 2.49
CA THR A 39 -13.06 0.75 1.81
C THR A 39 -12.15 0.81 0.58
N GLU A 40 -12.23 1.88 -0.21
CA GLU A 40 -11.32 2.15 -1.33
C GLU A 40 -9.86 2.22 -0.84
N GLY A 41 -9.61 2.96 0.25
CA GLY A 41 -8.29 3.09 0.89
C GLY A 41 -7.70 1.74 1.30
N LEU A 42 -8.50 0.83 1.87
CA LEU A 42 -8.04 -0.52 2.22
C LEU A 42 -7.65 -1.35 0.99
N GLU A 43 -8.41 -1.24 -0.11
CA GLU A 43 -8.06 -1.95 -1.35
C GLU A 43 -6.75 -1.41 -1.95
N ILE A 44 -6.53 -0.09 -1.88
CA ILE A 44 -5.28 0.55 -2.32
C ILE A 44 -4.11 0.11 -1.46
N ALA A 45 -4.24 0.19 -0.13
CA ALA A 45 -3.17 -0.18 0.80
C ALA A 45 -2.71 -1.62 0.55
N LYS A 46 -3.65 -2.54 0.34
CA LYS A 46 -3.36 -3.93 -0.02
C LYS A 46 -2.65 -4.07 -1.37
N PHE A 47 -3.01 -3.25 -2.35
CA PHE A 47 -2.33 -3.24 -3.64
C PHE A 47 -0.88 -2.75 -3.50
N CYS A 48 -0.64 -1.67 -2.75
CA CYS A 48 0.69 -1.12 -2.49
C CYS A 48 1.58 -2.13 -1.75
N ASP A 49 1.06 -2.75 -0.70
CA ASP A 49 1.77 -3.81 0.05
C ASP A 49 2.19 -4.97 -0.87
N GLY A 50 1.28 -5.42 -1.74
CA GLY A 50 1.59 -6.46 -2.72
C GLY A 50 2.70 -6.06 -3.71
N LYS A 51 2.76 -4.78 -4.11
CA LYS A 51 3.82 -4.26 -4.98
C LYS A 51 5.17 -4.18 -4.27
N LEU A 52 5.18 -3.72 -3.02
CA LEU A 52 6.39 -3.68 -2.20
C LEU A 52 6.94 -5.09 -1.94
N SER A 53 6.06 -6.03 -1.57
CA SER A 53 6.41 -7.45 -1.42
C SER A 53 7.00 -8.06 -2.70
N GLU A 54 6.49 -7.70 -3.88
CA GLU A 54 7.03 -8.16 -5.15
C GLU A 54 8.43 -7.57 -5.43
N ALA A 55 8.62 -6.29 -5.11
CA ALA A 55 9.90 -5.61 -5.26
C ALA A 55 10.97 -6.19 -4.33
N GLU A 56 10.62 -6.42 -3.06
CA GLU A 56 11.50 -7.02 -2.05
C GLU A 56 11.99 -8.41 -2.49
N LYS A 57 11.07 -9.28 -2.96
CA LYS A 57 11.43 -10.60 -3.49
C LYS A 57 12.40 -10.51 -4.66
N LYS A 58 12.21 -9.55 -5.56
CA LYS A 58 13.12 -9.35 -6.70
C LYS A 58 14.50 -8.92 -6.23
N ILE A 59 14.58 -8.01 -5.26
CA ILE A 59 15.84 -7.59 -4.65
C ILE A 59 16.54 -8.78 -4.00
N LYS A 60 15.82 -9.57 -3.19
CA LYS A 60 16.35 -10.78 -2.54
C LYS A 60 16.97 -11.76 -3.55
N ILE A 61 16.28 -12.06 -4.64
CA ILE A 61 16.80 -12.95 -5.70
C ILE A 61 18.07 -12.38 -6.37
N ILE A 62 18.15 -11.07 -6.59
CA ILE A 62 19.34 -10.43 -7.17
C ILE A 62 20.52 -10.51 -6.19
N THR A 63 20.27 -10.25 -4.91
CA THR A 63 21.27 -10.30 -3.83
C THR A 63 21.81 -11.72 -3.63
N GLU A 64 20.93 -12.73 -3.62
CA GLU A 64 21.31 -14.16 -3.59
C GLU A 64 22.22 -14.55 -4.77
N LYS A 65 21.92 -14.06 -5.98
CA LYS A 65 22.73 -14.34 -7.19
C LYS A 65 24.10 -13.69 -7.16
N ASN A 66 24.25 -12.56 -6.48
CA ASN A 66 25.51 -11.81 -6.39
C ASN A 66 26.37 -12.19 -5.17
N GLY A 67 25.94 -13.19 -4.38
CA GLY A 67 26.78 -13.81 -3.33
C GLY A 67 26.97 -12.98 -2.06
N ALA A 68 26.19 -11.92 -1.84
CA ALA A 68 26.28 -11.08 -0.65
C ALA A 68 24.94 -11.06 0.09
N LEU A 69 24.66 -12.07 0.90
CA LEU A 69 23.54 -12.05 1.84
C LEU A 69 23.91 -11.15 3.03
N VAL A 70 23.19 -10.05 3.20
CA VAL A 70 23.05 -9.37 4.49
C VAL A 70 21.56 -9.28 4.73
N GLU A 71 21.02 -10.29 5.40
CA GLU A 71 19.73 -10.19 6.08
C GLU A 71 20.02 -9.46 7.40
N ASP A 72 19.64 -8.19 7.50
CA ASP A 72 19.24 -7.67 8.80
C ASP A 72 17.78 -8.05 8.91
N ASP A 73 17.50 -9.07 9.72
CA ASP A 73 16.15 -9.39 10.14
C ASP A 73 15.59 -8.12 10.79
N PHE A 74 14.73 -7.39 10.07
CA PHE A 74 13.77 -6.50 10.70
C PHE A 74 12.76 -7.41 11.42
N GLU A 75 13.21 -8.08 12.49
CA GLU A 75 12.31 -8.59 13.50
C GLU A 75 11.46 -7.39 13.93
N ASN A 76 10.15 -7.53 13.78
CA ASN A 76 9.19 -6.65 14.41
C ASN A 76 9.66 -6.44 15.86
N GLU A 77 10.20 -5.26 16.16
CA GLU A 77 10.15 -4.76 17.52
C GLU A 77 8.67 -4.73 17.86
N GLU A 78 8.23 -5.74 18.62
CA GLU A 78 7.00 -5.69 19.40
C GLU A 78 6.98 -4.32 20.08
N ILE A 79 6.12 -3.43 19.57
CA ILE A 79 5.80 -2.20 20.28
C ILE A 79 4.96 -2.65 21.48
N GLU A 80 5.62 -2.82 22.63
CA GLU A 80 4.98 -2.87 23.95
C GLU A 80 4.31 -1.52 24.29
#